data_AF-A0A0C2MRY9-F1
#
_entry.id   AF-A0A0C2MRY9-F1
#
_cell.length_a   1.000
_cell.length_b   1.000
_cell.length_c   1.000
_cell.angle_alpha   90.00
_cell.angle_beta   90.00
_cell.angle_gamma   90.00
#
_symmetry.space_group_name_H-M   'P 1'
#
loop_
_entity.id
_entity.type
_entity.pdbx_description
1 polymer ?
#
loop_
_entity_poly.entity_id
_entity_poly.type
_entity_poly.pdbx_seq_one_letter_code
_entity_poly.pdbx_strand_id
1 'polypeptide(L)'
;MSLLNTGALSLISALTATVWNYIFNKLFDGLQKYQGFKRTAVIRALHAVVFEVGLIAALTPIAMLLLGLSFVDALYVEMGLVLFFLPYTMAYNWLYDYIRWLFIGRRKQPAPQQ
;
A
#
# COMPACT_ATOMS: atom_id res chain seq x y z
N MET A 1 20.72 23.24 0.41
CA MET A 1 20.81 22.31 -0.75
C MET A 1 20.45 23.08 -2.02
N SER A 2 21.19 22.89 -3.11
CA SER A 2 20.86 23.46 -4.43
C SER A 2 19.54 22.87 -4.96
N LEU A 3 18.69 23.68 -5.62
CA LEU A 3 17.45 23.22 -6.27
C LEU A 3 17.72 22.04 -7.23
N LEU A 4 18.88 22.03 -7.88
CA LEU A 4 19.28 20.96 -8.79
C LEU A 4 19.44 19.61 -8.07
N ASN A 5 19.99 19.64 -6.85
CA ASN A 5 20.19 18.43 -6.05
C ASN A 5 18.85 17.89 -5.54
N THR A 6 17.94 18.78 -5.11
CA THR A 6 16.60 18.40 -4.67
C THR A 6 15.74 17.89 -5.83
N GLY A 7 15.88 18.46 -7.02
CA GLY A 7 15.21 17.98 -8.23
C GLY A 7 15.68 16.58 -8.66
N ALA A 8 16.99 16.34 -8.67
CA ALA A 8 17.56 15.01 -8.96
C ALA A 8 17.11 13.95 -7.95
N LEU A 9 17.08 14.29 -6.65
CA LEU A 9 16.60 13.42 -5.59
C LEU A 9 15.13 13.01 -5.80
N SER A 10 14.26 13.98 -6.10
CA SER A 10 12.83 13.73 -6.36
C SER A 10 12.63 12.85 -7.60
N LEU A 11 13.42 13.06 -8.66
CA LEU A 11 13.38 12.24 -9.87
C LEU A 11 13.78 10.79 -9.59
N ILE A 12 14.89 10.58 -8.88
CA ILE A 12 15.37 9.25 -8.50
C ILE A 12 14.34 8.55 -7.61
N SER A 13 13.79 9.27 -6.62
CA SER A 13 12.77 8.73 -5.71
C SER A 13 11.49 8.32 -6.47
N ALA A 14 11.04 9.15 -7.41
CA ALA A 14 9.87 8.84 -8.25
C ALA A 14 10.12 7.63 -9.17
N LEU A 15 11.32 7.51 -9.75
CA LEU A 15 11.70 6.36 -10.56
C LEU A 15 11.74 5.07 -9.73
N THR A 16 12.38 5.12 -8.56
CA THR A 16 12.39 3.99 -7.61
C THR A 16 10.98 3.59 -7.22
N ALA A 17 10.12 4.54 -6.85
CA ALA A 17 8.73 4.26 -6.49
C ALA A 17 7.97 3.61 -7.66
N THR A 18 8.20 4.08 -8.88
CA THR A 18 7.57 3.52 -10.08
C THR A 18 8.03 2.09 -10.36
N VAL A 19 9.34 1.84 -10.25
CA VAL A 19 9.93 0.51 -10.42
C VAL A 19 9.40 -0.44 -9.34
N TRP A 20 9.37 0.00 -8.09
CA TRP A 20 8.86 -0.78 -6.98
C TRP A 20 7.36 -1.12 -7.16
N ASN A 21 6.54 -0.14 -7.54
CA ASN A 21 5.13 -0.36 -7.86
C ASN A 21 4.94 -1.42 -8.94
N TYR A 22 5.74 -1.37 -9.99
CA TYR A 22 5.66 -2.35 -11.08
C TYR A 22 6.05 -3.76 -10.61
N ILE A 23 7.18 -3.89 -9.91
CA ILE A 23 7.65 -5.18 -9.39
C ILE A 23 6.61 -5.78 -8.44
N PHE A 24 6.10 -4.97 -7.53
CA PHE A 24 5.14 -5.40 -6.54
C PHE A 24 3.82 -5.86 -7.18
N ASN A 25 3.26 -5.05 -8.07
CA ASN A 25 2.05 -5.42 -8.81
C ASN A 25 2.25 -6.72 -9.61
N LYS A 26 3.41 -6.89 -10.24
CA LYS A 26 3.75 -8.10 -11.00
C LYS A 26 3.86 -9.34 -10.11
N LEU A 27 4.49 -9.22 -8.94
CA LEU A 27 4.62 -10.32 -7.98
C LEU A 27 3.24 -10.72 -7.45
N PHE A 28 2.41 -9.74 -7.10
CA PHE A 28 1.08 -9.97 -6.54
C PHE A 28 0.09 -10.51 -7.56
N ASP A 29 0.12 -10.01 -8.80
CA ASP A 29 -0.69 -10.56 -9.90
C ASP A 29 -0.28 -12.01 -10.23
N GLY A 30 1.02 -12.34 -10.12
CA GLY A 30 1.52 -13.69 -10.22
C GLY A 30 0.99 -14.61 -9.11
N LEU A 31 1.04 -14.13 -7.87
CA LEU A 31 0.50 -14.85 -6.70
C LEU A 31 -1.02 -15.04 -6.80
N GLN A 32 -1.74 -14.02 -7.26
CA GLN A 32 -3.19 -14.07 -7.46
C GLN A 32 -3.60 -15.06 -8.55
N LYS A 33 -2.86 -15.10 -9.68
CA LYS A 33 -3.07 -16.11 -10.73
C LYS A 33 -2.80 -17.53 -10.23
N TYR A 34 -1.81 -17.70 -9.36
CA TYR A 34 -1.44 -19.01 -8.84
C TYR A 34 -2.43 -19.53 -7.78
N GLN A 35 -2.94 -18.66 -6.91
CA GLN A 35 -3.83 -19.07 -5.81
C GLN A 35 -5.34 -18.88 -6.09
N GLY A 36 -5.72 -18.19 -7.18
CA GLY A 36 -7.12 -18.09 -7.61
C GLY A 36 -8.07 -17.41 -6.63
N PHE A 37 -7.56 -16.59 -5.71
CA PHE A 37 -8.38 -15.98 -4.67
C PHE A 37 -9.35 -14.92 -5.20
N LYS A 38 -10.58 -14.92 -4.66
CA LYS A 38 -11.51 -13.79 -4.82
C LYS A 38 -10.96 -12.58 -4.05
N ARG A 39 -10.88 -11.40 -4.70
CA ARG A 39 -10.42 -10.13 -4.11
C ARG A 39 -11.39 -9.62 -3.02
N THR A 40 -11.40 -10.29 -1.87
CA THR A 40 -12.14 -9.89 -0.66
C THR A 40 -11.43 -8.70 0.00
N ALA A 41 -12.15 -7.89 0.78
CA ALA A 41 -11.58 -6.73 1.48
C ALA A 41 -10.33 -7.09 2.32
N VAL A 42 -10.31 -8.28 2.93
CA VAL A 42 -9.17 -8.83 3.68
C VAL A 42 -7.92 -8.98 2.82
N ILE A 43 -8.05 -9.45 1.57
CA ILE A 43 -6.90 -9.62 0.66
C ILE A 43 -6.39 -8.26 0.20
N ARG A 44 -7.27 -7.26 0.04
CA ARG A 44 -6.86 -5.88 -0.28
C ARG A 44 -6.08 -5.25 0.88
N ALA A 45 -6.53 -5.46 2.12
CA ALA A 45 -5.82 -5.00 3.31
C ALA A 45 -4.45 -5.69 3.44
N LEU A 46 -4.39 -7.01 3.25
CA LEU A 46 -3.13 -7.75 3.25
C LEU A 46 -2.17 -7.25 2.16
N HIS A 47 -2.69 -7.00 0.95
CA HIS A 47 -1.92 -6.45 -0.16
C HIS A 47 -1.33 -5.08 0.19
N ALA A 48 -2.13 -4.19 0.76
CA ALA A 48 -1.67 -2.87 1.20
C ALA A 48 -0.59 -2.98 2.29
N VAL A 49 -0.77 -3.84 3.29
CA VAL A 49 0.26 -4.08 4.33
C VAL A 49 1.56 -4.58 3.72
N VAL A 50 1.50 -5.58 2.85
CA VAL A 50 2.69 -6.18 2.22
C VAL A 50 3.36 -5.19 1.26
N PHE A 51 2.58 -4.32 0.60
CA PHE A 51 3.08 -3.24 -0.23
C PHE A 51 3.84 -2.23 0.60
N GLU A 52 3.21 -1.72 1.65
CA GLU A 52 3.80 -0.72 2.54
C GLU A 52 5.11 -1.23 3.13
N VAL A 53 5.11 -2.45 3.70
CA VAL A 53 6.30 -3.05 4.31
C VAL A 53 7.41 -3.26 3.28
N GLY A 54 7.07 -3.73 2.08
CA GLY A 54 8.04 -3.89 1.00
C GLY A 54 8.61 -2.56 0.52
N LEU A 55 7.78 -1.51 0.46
CA LEU A 55 8.16 -0.19 0.02
C LEU A 55 9.09 0.48 1.04
N ILE A 56 8.83 0.33 2.35
CA ILE A 56 9.76 0.71 3.42
C ILE A 56 11.11 0.01 3.23
N ALA A 57 11.11 -1.31 3.01
CA ALA A 57 12.35 -2.08 2.87
C ALA A 57 13.17 -1.65 1.64
N ALA A 58 12.51 -1.20 0.56
CA ALA A 58 13.15 -0.67 -0.64
C ALA A 58 13.61 0.79 -0.51
N LEU A 59 12.85 1.62 0.21
CA LEU A 59 13.17 3.04 0.42
C LEU A 59 14.18 3.26 1.54
N THR A 60 14.21 2.43 2.58
CA THR A 60 15.14 2.57 3.72
C THR A 60 16.61 2.68 3.27
N PRO A 61 17.15 1.79 2.39
CA PRO A 61 18.52 1.91 1.89
C PRO A 61 18.75 3.21 1.11
N ILE A 62 17.75 3.67 0.37
CA ILE A 62 17.82 4.88 -0.45
C ILE A 62 17.79 6.12 0.44
N ALA A 63 16.93 6.14 1.45
CA ALA A 63 16.85 7.21 2.45
C ALA A 63 18.15 7.34 3.24
N MET A 64 18.76 6.22 3.64
CA MET A 64 20.08 6.21 4.28
C MET A 64 21.15 6.82 3.37
N LEU A 65 21.20 6.41 2.09
CA LEU A 65 22.21 6.88 1.14
C LEU A 65 22.01 8.35 0.74
N LEU A 66 20.77 8.82 0.59
CA LEU A 66 20.47 10.16 0.09
C LEU A 66 20.39 11.23 1.17
N LEU A 67 19.88 10.88 2.35
CA LEU A 67 19.68 11.83 3.45
C LEU A 67 20.76 11.71 4.53
N GLY A 68 21.66 10.73 4.42
CA GLY A 68 22.68 10.47 5.44
C GLY A 68 22.08 10.03 6.78
N LEU A 69 20.85 9.52 6.76
CA LEU A 69 20.16 9.04 7.95
C LEU A 69 20.78 7.71 8.40
N SER A 70 20.82 7.48 9.71
CA SER A 70 21.15 6.15 10.22
C SER A 70 20.03 5.17 9.85
N PHE A 71 20.34 3.88 9.82
CA PHE A 71 19.34 2.83 9.53
C PHE A 71 18.12 2.94 10.45
N VAL A 72 18.36 3.27 11.73
CA VAL A 72 17.31 3.42 12.74
C VAL A 72 16.48 4.68 12.50
N ASP A 73 17.10 5.80 12.12
CA ASP A 73 16.37 7.04 11.82
C ASP A 73 15.51 6.91 10.56
N ALA A 74 16.06 6.28 9.51
CA ALA A 74 15.31 5.97 8.30
C ALA A 74 14.11 5.06 8.62
N LEU A 75 14.31 4.03 9.45
CA LEU A 75 13.23 3.16 9.92
C LEU A 75 12.16 3.91 10.73
N TYR A 76 12.53 4.88 11.58
CA TYR A 76 11.56 5.67 12.34
C TYR A 76 10.68 6.55 11.45
N VAL A 77 11.27 7.19 10.44
CA VAL A 77 10.53 7.99 9.45
C VAL A 77 9.52 7.11 8.71
N GLU A 78 9.98 5.95 8.23
CA GLU A 78 9.16 5.00 7.50
C GLU A 78 8.07 4.35 8.38
N MET A 79 8.40 3.99 9.64
CA MET A 79 7.42 3.49 10.61
C MET A 79 6.34 4.52 10.91
N GLY A 80 6.70 5.81 11.04
CA GLY A 80 5.73 6.88 11.23
C GLY A 80 4.74 6.99 10.07
N LEU A 81 5.23 6.86 8.84
CA LEU A 81 4.40 6.87 7.63
C LEU A 81 3.42 5.69 7.61
N VAL A 82 3.90 4.48 7.90
CA VAL A 82 3.10 3.26 7.85
C VAL A 82 2.11 3.14 9.00
N LEU A 83 2.50 3.55 10.21
CA LEU A 83 1.57 3.67 11.33
C LEU A 83 0.45 4.68 11.06
N PHE A 84 0.65 5.64 10.16
CA PHE A 84 -0.39 6.58 9.75
C PHE A 84 -1.25 6.03 8.60
N PHE A 85 -0.61 5.47 7.56
CA PHE A 85 -1.29 5.00 6.35
C PHE A 85 -2.09 3.72 6.54
N LEU A 86 -1.64 2.79 7.40
CA LEU A 86 -2.34 1.53 7.62
C LEU A 86 -3.70 1.70 8.32
N PRO A 87 -3.80 2.41 9.47
CA PRO A 87 -5.08 2.69 10.09
C PRO A 87 -6.00 3.49 9.18
N TYR A 88 -5.44 4.48 8.45
CA TYR A 88 -6.21 5.25 7.46
C TYR A 88 -6.81 4.34 6.39
N THR A 89 -6.02 3.45 5.79
CA THR A 89 -6.46 2.54 4.73
C THR A 89 -7.49 1.54 5.26
N MET A 90 -7.32 1.03 6.48
CA MET A 90 -8.30 0.18 7.14
C MET A 90 -9.61 0.91 7.42
N ALA A 91 -9.55 2.12 7.98
CA ALA A 91 -10.72 2.94 8.27
C ALA A 91 -11.48 3.30 6.98
N TYR A 92 -10.76 3.67 5.91
CA TYR A 92 -11.35 3.96 4.61
C TYR A 92 -12.06 2.73 4.01
N ASN A 93 -11.41 1.56 4.04
CA ASN A 93 -12.02 0.32 3.54
C ASN A 93 -13.26 -0.05 4.36
N TRP A 94 -13.19 0.04 5.69
CA TRP A 94 -14.31 -0.24 6.58
C TRP A 94 -15.48 0.73 6.34
N LEU A 95 -15.20 2.02 6.19
CA LEU A 95 -16.20 3.03 5.89
C LEU A 95 -16.83 2.79 4.51
N TYR A 96 -16.04 2.44 3.50
CA TYR A 96 -16.55 2.11 2.17
C TYR A 96 -17.49 0.90 2.21
N ASP A 97 -17.11 -0.17 2.91
CA ASP A 97 -17.94 -1.36 3.05
C ASP A 97 -19.22 -1.06 3.86
N TYR A 98 -19.14 -0.22 4.89
CA TYR A 98 -20.29 0.25 5.67
C TYR A 98 -21.27 1.08 4.83
N ILE A 99 -20.77 2.06 4.07
CA ILE A 99 -21.57 2.87 3.14
C ILE A 99 -22.19 1.97 2.07
N ARG A 100 -21.40 1.06 1.48
CA ARG A 100 -21.89 0.08 0.50
C ARG A 100 -23.01 -0.77 1.08
N TRP A 101 -22.86 -1.26 2.31
CA TRP A 101 -23.92 -2.03 2.99
C TRP A 101 -25.19 -1.19 3.18
N LEU A 102 -25.07 0.06 3.63
CA LEU A 102 -26.20 0.98 3.81
C LEU A 102 -26.95 1.27 2.50
N PHE A 103 -26.23 1.50 1.39
CA PHE A 103 -26.85 1.89 0.11
C PHE A 103 -27.29 0.70 -0.76
N ILE A 104 -26.60 -0.45 -0.69
CA ILE A 104 -26.83 -1.60 -1.61
C ILE A 104 -27.48 -2.80 -0.89
N GLY A 105 -27.45 -2.86 0.45
CA GLY A 105 -27.99 -3.96 1.26
C GLY A 105 -29.53 -4.12 1.26
N ARG A 106 -30.28 -3.22 0.61
CA ARG A 106 -31.75 -3.35 0.48
C ARG A 106 -32.23 -4.21 -0.69
N ARG A 107 -31.35 -4.76 -1.55
CA ARG A 107 -31.79 -5.62 -2.65
C ARG A 107 -31.15 -7.01 -2.60
N LYS A 108 -32.00 -7.97 -2.19
CA LYS A 108 -32.02 -9.42 -2.45
C LYS A 108 -31.68 -10.32 -1.26
N GLN A 109 -32.71 -10.63 -0.48
CA GLN A 109 -33.04 -12.03 -0.23
C GLN A 109 -34.30 -12.35 -1.04
N PRO A 110 -34.25 -13.18 -2.10
CA PRO A 110 -35.45 -13.85 -2.57
C PRO A 110 -35.86 -14.83 -1.48
N ALA A 111 -37.09 -14.71 -0.98
CA ALA A 111 -37.67 -15.69 -0.08
C ALA A 111 -37.65 -17.08 -0.76
N PRO A 112 -37.30 -18.16 -0.05
CA PRO A 112 -37.55 -19.50 -0.56
C PRO A 112 -39.06 -19.74 -0.54
N GLN A 113 -39.70 -19.74 -1.71
CA GLN A 113 -41.07 -20.24 -1.87
C GLN A 113 -40.99 -21.67 -2.38
N GLN A 114 -41.20 -22.60 -1.44
CA GLN A 114 -41.72 -23.94 -1.68
C GLN A 114 -43.25 -23.85 -1.77
#